data_AF-A0A1H8B398-F1
#
_entry.id   AF-A0A1H8B398-F1
#
_cell.length_a   1.000
_cell.length_b   1.000
_cell.length_c   1.000
_cell.angle_alpha   90.00
_cell.angle_beta   90.00
_cell.angle_gamma   90.00
#
_symmetry.space_group_name_H-M   'P 1'
#
loop_
_entity.id
_entity.type
_entity.pdbx_description
1 polymer ?
#
loop_
_entity_poly.entity_id
_entity_poly.type
_entity_poly.pdbx_seq_one_letter_code
_entity_poly.pdbx_strand_id
1 'polypeptide(L)'
;MIAPRPRVLLFNEPLSNLDTTLRVERRTELLRVHRATGAAAIYVTHDQIEAMMMATHVAVMNGGRIEQFDTPDRLLSDPASAFVARFIGTPPANLIPVVRCAARCGPARVHGSRHGAGRGCEDQRRVLTPQCRRDPD
;
A
#
# COMPACT_ATOMS: atom_id res chain seq x y z
N MET A 1 -12.89 5.53 -31.93
CA MET A 1 -12.74 4.47 -32.95
C MET A 1 -11.64 3.52 -32.45
N ILE A 2 -11.96 2.25 -32.20
CA ILE A 2 -10.95 1.26 -31.78
C ILE A 2 -10.31 0.70 -33.06
N ALA A 3 -8.98 0.75 -33.16
CA ALA A 3 -8.25 0.18 -34.29
C ALA A 3 -8.42 -1.35 -34.34
N PRO A 4 -8.42 -2.00 -35.52
CA PRO A 4 -8.53 -3.46 -35.60
C PRO A 4 -7.28 -4.11 -34.98
N ARG A 5 -7.46 -4.98 -33.97
CA ARG A 5 -6.40 -5.76 -33.29
C ARG A 5 -5.21 -4.89 -32.81
N PRO A 6 -5.45 -3.93 -31.89
CA PRO A 6 -4.37 -3.12 -31.36
C PRO A 6 -3.45 -3.97 -30.47
N ARG A 7 -2.13 -3.77 -30.56
CA ARG A 7 -1.17 -4.43 -29.68
C ARG A 7 -1.15 -3.82 -28.26
N VAL A 8 -1.56 -2.55 -28.17
CA VAL A 8 -1.60 -1.77 -26.92
C VAL A 8 -2.93 -1.02 -26.84
N LEU A 9 -3.57 -1.07 -25.68
CA LEU A 9 -4.76 -0.32 -25.32
C LEU A 9 -4.41 0.67 -24.22
N LEU A 10 -4.75 1.95 -24.42
CA LEU A 10 -4.52 3.01 -23.44
C LEU A 10 -5.88 3.56 -22.99
N PHE A 11 -6.15 3.53 -21.70
CA PHE A 11 -7.36 4.05 -21.10
C PHE A 11 -7.01 5.17 -20.13
N ASN A 12 -7.58 6.36 -20.37
CA ASN A 12 -7.40 7.51 -19.49
C ASN A 12 -8.71 7.81 -18.76
N GLU A 13 -8.78 7.45 -17.48
CA GLU A 13 -9.93 7.62 -16.60
C GLU A 13 -11.30 7.27 -17.22
N PRO A 14 -11.47 6.07 -17.82
CA PRO A 14 -12.67 5.79 -18.61
C PRO A 14 -13.96 5.67 -17.79
N LEU A 15 -13.85 5.52 -16.45
CA LEU A 15 -14.97 5.30 -15.54
C LEU A 15 -15.24 6.49 -14.59
N SER A 16 -14.47 7.59 -14.70
CA SER A 16 -14.58 8.73 -13.78
C SER A 16 -15.90 9.49 -13.91
N ASN A 17 -16.53 9.47 -15.09
CA ASN A 17 -17.78 10.18 -15.38
C ASN A 17 -19.05 9.30 -15.37
N LEU A 18 -18.97 8.07 -14.85
CA LEU A 18 -20.11 7.14 -14.78
C LEU A 18 -20.57 6.91 -13.33
N ASP A 19 -21.90 6.88 -13.15
CA ASP A 19 -22.58 6.63 -11.88
C ASP A 19 -22.23 5.25 -11.26
N THR A 20 -22.36 5.14 -9.93
CA THR A 20 -21.87 4.02 -9.10
C THR A 20 -22.34 2.65 -9.58
N THR A 21 -23.58 2.56 -10.08
CA THR A 21 -24.18 1.30 -10.56
C THR A 21 -23.64 0.90 -11.94
N LEU A 22 -23.40 1.88 -12.82
CA LEU A 22 -22.86 1.65 -14.17
C LEU A 22 -21.36 1.36 -14.18
N ARG A 23 -20.64 1.73 -13.11
CA ARG A 23 -19.21 1.47 -12.94
C ARG A 23 -18.91 -0.02 -12.83
N VAL A 24 -19.77 -0.80 -12.16
CA VAL A 24 -19.60 -2.26 -11.99
C VAL A 24 -19.79 -3.01 -13.31
N GLU A 25 -20.80 -2.64 -14.09
CA GLU A 25 -21.14 -3.30 -15.35
C GLU A 25 -20.07 -3.03 -16.43
N ARG A 26 -19.64 -1.76 -16.56
CA ARG A 26 -18.56 -1.36 -17.48
C ARG A 26 -17.23 -2.02 -17.14
N ARG A 27 -16.93 -2.20 -15.86
CA ARG A 27 -15.70 -2.86 -15.39
C ARG A 27 -15.61 -4.30 -15.86
N THR A 28 -16.73 -5.01 -15.81
CA THR A 28 -16.83 -6.41 -16.23
C THR A 28 -16.62 -6.55 -17.75
N GLU A 29 -17.23 -5.66 -18.54
CA GLU A 29 -17.04 -5.63 -20.00
C GLU A 29 -15.61 -5.25 -20.40
N LEU A 30 -14.96 -4.32 -19.69
CA LEU A 30 -13.58 -3.93 -19.99
C LEU A 30 -12.60 -5.10 -19.75
N LEU A 31 -12.76 -5.82 -18.64
CA LEU A 31 -11.98 -7.02 -18.35
C LEU A 31 -12.22 -8.14 -19.38
N ARG A 32 -13.48 -8.33 -19.81
CA ARG A 32 -13.86 -9.30 -20.84
C ARG A 32 -13.19 -8.98 -22.18
N VAL A 33 -13.22 -7.71 -22.63
CA VAL A 33 -12.57 -7.28 -23.86
C VAL A 33 -11.05 -7.43 -23.79
N HIS A 34 -10.42 -7.04 -22.67
CA HIS A 34 -8.98 -7.20 -22.48
C HIS A 34 -8.57 -8.68 -22.55
N ARG A 35 -9.28 -9.56 -21.83
CA ARG A 35 -9.05 -11.01 -21.88
C ARG A 35 -9.24 -11.60 -23.27
N ALA A 36 -10.22 -11.11 -24.03
CA ALA A 36 -10.50 -11.58 -25.39
C ALA A 36 -9.49 -11.09 -26.43
N THR A 37 -8.84 -9.94 -26.23
CA THR A 37 -7.86 -9.38 -27.18
C THR A 37 -6.42 -9.78 -26.87
N GLY A 38 -6.08 -10.07 -25.62
CA GLY A 38 -4.70 -10.37 -25.21
C GLY A 38 -3.72 -9.20 -25.39
N ALA A 39 -4.23 -8.01 -25.71
CA ALA A 39 -3.44 -6.81 -25.94
C ALA A 39 -2.93 -6.24 -24.61
N ALA A 40 -1.71 -5.70 -24.59
CA ALA A 40 -1.21 -5.00 -23.40
C ALA A 40 -2.09 -3.77 -23.12
N ALA A 41 -2.59 -3.62 -21.89
CA ALA A 41 -3.47 -2.51 -21.52
C ALA A 41 -2.82 -1.65 -20.44
N ILE A 42 -2.81 -0.34 -20.65
CA ILE A 42 -2.44 0.66 -19.64
C ILE A 42 -3.72 1.38 -19.24
N TYR A 43 -3.99 1.40 -17.93
CA TYR A 43 -5.18 2.01 -17.36
C TYR A 43 -4.77 3.07 -16.35
N VAL A 44 -5.18 4.31 -16.59
CA VAL A 44 -4.93 5.46 -15.70
C VAL A 44 -6.23 5.77 -14.95
N THR A 45 -6.15 5.84 -13.63
CA THR A 45 -7.28 6.15 -12.74
C THR A 45 -6.79 6.82 -11.48
N HIS A 46 -7.68 7.62 -10.87
CA HIS A 46 -7.50 8.19 -9.53
C HIS A 46 -8.14 7.31 -8.44
N ASP A 47 -8.89 6.26 -8.81
CA ASP A 47 -9.55 5.34 -7.88
C ASP A 47 -8.64 4.17 -7.53
N GLN A 48 -8.31 4.05 -6.24
CA GLN A 48 -7.45 2.99 -5.73
C GLN A 48 -8.09 1.60 -5.87
N ILE A 49 -9.40 1.47 -5.65
CA ILE A 49 -10.11 0.19 -5.79
C ILE A 49 -10.11 -0.23 -7.26
N GLU A 50 -10.17 0.73 -8.19
CA GLU A 50 -9.98 0.46 -9.61
C GLU A 50 -8.63 -0.18 -9.91
N ALA A 51 -7.55 0.47 -9.48
CA ALA A 51 -6.19 -0.01 -9.70
C ALA A 51 -5.94 -1.38 -9.05
N MET A 52 -6.30 -1.55 -7.77
CA MET A 52 -5.93 -2.72 -6.99
C MET A 52 -6.64 -4.01 -7.41
N MET A 53 -7.87 -3.92 -7.91
CA MET A 53 -8.68 -5.11 -8.24
C MET A 53 -8.54 -5.58 -9.69
N MET A 54 -8.06 -4.73 -10.61
CA MET A 54 -8.00 -5.05 -12.04
C MET A 54 -6.59 -5.17 -12.59
N ALA A 55 -5.63 -4.45 -12.01
CA ALA A 55 -4.31 -4.37 -12.58
C ALA A 55 -3.48 -5.60 -12.21
N THR A 56 -2.66 -6.05 -13.16
CA THR A 56 -1.61 -7.04 -12.86
C THR A 56 -0.45 -6.38 -12.11
N HIS A 57 -0.11 -5.14 -12.48
CA HIS A 57 0.86 -4.28 -11.83
C HIS A 57 0.33 -2.85 -11.80
N VAL A 58 0.66 -2.11 -10.75
CA VAL A 58 0.24 -0.73 -10.54
C VAL A 58 1.47 0.15 -10.40
N ALA A 59 1.53 1.21 -11.21
CA ALA A 59 2.51 2.27 -11.08
C ALA A 59 1.90 3.40 -10.24
N VAL A 60 2.45 3.64 -9.05
CA VAL A 60 2.10 4.81 -8.22
C VAL A 60 2.98 5.97 -8.64
N MET A 61 2.36 7.10 -8.97
CA MET A 61 3.06 8.29 -9.43
C MET A 61 2.86 9.46 -8.46
N ASN A 62 3.91 10.25 -8.26
CA ASN A 62 3.91 11.46 -7.46
C ASN A 62 4.79 12.53 -8.13
N GLY A 63 4.25 13.73 -8.36
CA GLY A 63 5.01 14.83 -8.98
C GLY A 63 5.62 14.49 -10.34
N GLY A 64 4.98 13.64 -11.13
CA GLY A 64 5.49 13.20 -12.45
C GLY A 64 6.57 12.11 -12.39
N ARG A 65 6.88 11.56 -11.22
CA ARG A 65 7.82 10.42 -11.05
C ARG A 65 7.07 9.19 -10.57
N ILE A 66 7.52 8.01 -11.00
CA ILE A 66 7.04 6.74 -10.44
C ILE A 66 7.70 6.56 -9.07
N GLU A 67 6.89 6.50 -8.02
CA GLU A 67 7.33 6.20 -6.65
C GLU A 67 7.53 4.70 -6.46
N GLN A 68 6.62 3.90 -7.01
CA GLN A 68 6.68 2.44 -6.96
C GLN A 68 5.92 1.82 -8.14
N PHE A 69 6.43 0.73 -8.66
CA PHE A 69 5.76 -0.10 -9.67
C PHE A 69 5.84 -1.55 -9.22
N ASP A 70 4.70 -2.11 -8.81
CA ASP A 70 4.64 -3.47 -8.27
C ASP A 70 3.23 -4.07 -8.40
N THR A 71 3.05 -5.32 -7.97
CA THR A 71 1.73 -5.94 -7.85
C THR A 71 0.89 -5.24 -6.76
N PRO A 72 -0.44 -5.29 -6.86
CA PRO A 72 -1.32 -4.74 -5.83
C PRO A 72 -0.97 -5.24 -4.41
N ASP A 73 -0.67 -6.53 -4.26
CA ASP A 73 -0.33 -7.11 -2.95
C ASP A 73 0.94 -6.52 -2.34
N ARG A 74 1.97 -6.25 -3.16
CA ARG A 74 3.24 -5.68 -2.68
C ARG A 74 3.12 -4.20 -2.37
N LEU A 75 2.31 -3.45 -3.12
CA LEU A 75 2.02 -2.05 -2.78
C LEU A 75 1.35 -1.91 -1.41
N LEU A 76 0.53 -2.88 -1.01
CA LEU A 76 -0.11 -2.87 0.30
C LEU A 76 0.81 -3.38 1.43
N SER A 77 1.58 -4.44 1.17
CA SER A 77 2.38 -5.11 2.20
C SER A 77 3.77 -4.51 2.40
N ASP A 78 4.35 -3.93 1.36
CA ASP A 78 5.74 -3.43 1.32
C ASP A 78 5.83 -2.11 0.52
N PRO A 79 5.25 -1.01 1.04
CA PRO A 79 5.30 0.30 0.38
C PRO A 79 6.72 0.89 0.43
N ALA A 80 7.24 1.30 -0.72
CA ALA A 80 8.61 1.80 -0.89
C ALA A 80 8.84 3.21 -0.30
N SER A 81 7.77 3.97 -0.07
CA SER A 81 7.86 5.29 0.54
C SER A 81 6.67 5.57 1.46
N ALA A 82 6.86 6.53 2.38
CA ALA A 82 5.79 7.02 3.26
C ALA A 82 4.61 7.60 2.45
N PHE A 83 4.89 8.14 1.26
CA PHE A 83 3.85 8.57 0.33
C PHE A 83 3.02 7.38 -0.14
N VAL A 84 3.65 6.33 -0.68
CA VAL A 84 2.93 5.13 -1.16
C VAL A 84 2.14 4.49 -0.03
N ALA A 85 2.73 4.37 1.17
CA ALA A 85 2.06 3.80 2.34
C ALA A 85 0.79 4.56 2.74
N ARG A 86 0.77 5.90 2.59
CA ARG A 86 -0.41 6.72 2.88
C ARG A 86 -1.37 6.82 1.70
N PHE A 87 -0.85 6.67 0.49
CA PHE A 87 -1.62 6.79 -0.75
C PHE A 87 -2.38 5.50 -1.08
N ILE A 88 -1.82 4.34 -0.76
CA ILE A 88 -2.44 3.04 -1.01
C ILE A 88 -3.18 2.57 0.24
N GLY A 89 -4.47 2.26 0.08
CA GLY A 89 -5.31 1.69 1.11
C GLY A 89 -6.29 2.71 1.69
N THR A 90 -7.50 2.24 1.97
CA THR A 90 -8.56 3.03 2.59
C THR A 90 -9.07 2.28 3.82
N PRO A 91 -8.89 2.82 5.05
CA PRO A 91 -8.28 4.12 5.37
C PRO A 91 -6.75 4.15 5.18
N PRO A 92 -6.14 5.35 5.03
CA PRO A 92 -4.69 5.51 4.88
C PRO A 92 -3.88 4.92 6.04
N ALA A 93 -2.63 4.49 5.77
CA ALA A 93 -1.76 4.00 6.82
C ALA A 93 -1.42 5.07 7.88
N ASN A 94 -1.47 4.67 9.14
CA ASN A 94 -1.03 5.49 10.26
C ASN A 94 0.50 5.46 10.37
N LEU A 95 1.16 6.60 10.14
CA LEU A 95 2.59 6.76 10.33
C LEU A 95 2.87 7.37 11.70
N ILE A 96 3.62 6.65 12.54
CA ILE A 96 3.95 7.09 13.91
C ILE A 96 5.46 7.35 13.97
N PRO A 97 5.89 8.58 14.33
CA PRO A 97 7.30 8.89 14.54
C PRO A 97 7.88 8.02 15.67
N VAL A 98 9.04 7.41 15.41
CA VAL A 98 9.76 6.63 16.43
C VAL A 98 11.13 7.25 16.66
N VAL A 99 11.46 7.48 17.93
CA VAL A 99 12.81 7.88 18.33
C VAL A 99 13.53 6.62 18.77
N ARG A 100 14.62 6.27 18.08
CA ARG A 100 15.51 5.20 18.55
C ARG A 100 16.21 5.69 19.81
N CYS A 101 15.96 5.06 20.94
CA CYS A 101 16.78 5.27 22.13
C CYS A 101 18.18 4.69 21.87
N ALA A 102 19.20 5.54 21.98
CA ALA A 102 20.61 5.14 21.83
C ALA A 102 21.15 4.40 23.07
N ALA A 103 20.43 4.44 24.19
CA ALA A 103 20.82 3.71 25.40
C ALA A 103 20.56 2.22 25.20
N ARG A 104 21.58 1.39 25.45
CA ARG A 104 21.37 -0.05 25.66
C ARG A 104 20.36 -0.18 26.80
N CYS A 105 19.15 -0.64 26.51
CA CYS A 105 18.22 -1.05 27.54
C CYS A 105 18.91 -2.14 28.37
N GLY A 106 19.31 -1.80 29.60
CA GLY A 106 19.74 -2.78 30.58
C GLY A 106 18.61 -3.77 30.88
N PRO A 107 18.91 -4.91 31.53
CA PRO A 107 17.90 -5.93 31.80
C PRO A 107 16.75 -5.32 32.60
N ALA A 108 15.59 -5.16 31.96
CA ALA A 108 14.37 -4.74 32.62
C ALA A 108 14.01 -5.80 33.66
N ARG A 109 14.12 -5.48 34.96
CA ARG A 109 13.52 -6.30 36.01
C ARG A 109 12.02 -6.16 35.91
N VAL A 110 11.36 -7.19 35.40
CA VAL A 110 9.90 -7.34 35.48
C VAL A 110 9.53 -7.44 36.96
N HIS A 111 8.99 -6.37 37.54
CA HIS A 111 8.36 -6.44 38.85
C HIS A 111 6.95 -7.03 38.68
N GLY A 112 6.80 -8.32 39.00
CA GLY A 112 5.55 -9.04 39.25
C GLY A 112 4.47 -8.93 38.15
N SER A 113 4.25 -9.96 37.34
CA SER A 113 3.61 -11.19 37.78
C SER A 113 4.14 -12.41 37.01
N ARG A 114 3.98 -13.57 37.63
CA ARG A 114 4.55 -14.87 37.24
C ARG A 114 4.25 -15.21 35.77
N HIS A 115 5.26 -15.13 34.89
CA HIS A 115 5.56 -16.15 33.89
C HIS A 115 6.89 -15.86 33.17
N GLY A 116 7.79 -16.84 33.19
CA GLY A 116 8.79 -17.08 32.15
C GLY A 116 9.95 -16.09 32.02
N ALA A 117 11.13 -16.48 32.51
CA ALA A 117 12.40 -15.85 32.13
C ALA A 117 12.68 -16.08 30.63
N GLY A 118 12.44 -15.08 29.79
CA GLY A 118 12.88 -15.06 28.40
C GLY A 118 13.91 -13.95 28.19
N ARG A 119 15.10 -14.31 27.70
CA ARG A 119 16.08 -13.33 27.22
C ARG A 119 15.52 -12.69 25.95
N GLY A 120 14.93 -11.51 26.05
CA GLY A 120 14.35 -10.81 24.92
C GLY A 120 15.33 -9.80 24.32
N CYS A 121 16.21 -10.27 23.43
CA CYS A 121 16.91 -9.39 22.50
C CYS A 121 16.89 -10.06 21.12
N GLU A 122 15.70 -10.23 20.56
CA GLU A 122 15.55 -10.56 19.15
C GLU A 122 14.36 -9.79 18.59
N ASP A 123 14.73 -8.82 17.78
CA ASP A 123 14.03 -8.36 16.59
C ASP A 123 12.58 -8.86 16.45
N GLN A 124 11.61 -8.04 16.87
CA GLN A 124 10.25 -8.03 16.33
C GLN A 124 9.37 -6.96 16.99
N ARG A 125 9.01 -5.95 16.18
CA ARG A 125 7.65 -5.39 16.01
C ARG A 125 6.62 -5.55 17.16
N ARG A 126 6.97 -5.24 18.41
CA ARG A 126 5.98 -5.11 19.50
C ARG A 126 6.11 -3.76 20.18
N VAL A 127 5.03 -3.00 20.02
CA VAL A 127 4.74 -1.74 20.70
C VAL A 127 4.95 -1.93 22.19
N LEU A 128 5.98 -1.28 22.72
CA LEU A 128 6.11 -1.01 24.14
C LEU A 128 6.39 0.49 24.24
N THR A 129 5.41 1.20 24.80
CA THR A 129 5.47 2.63 25.10
C THR A 129 6.73 2.94 25.92
N PRO A 130 7.60 3.88 25.49
CA PRO A 130 8.72 4.30 26.32
C PRO A 130 8.22 5.41 27.24
N GLN A 131 7.93 5.10 28.51
CA GLN A 131 8.02 6.13 29.54
C GLN A 131 9.50 6.34 29.86
N CYS A 132 10.20 7.06 28.98
CA CYS A 132 11.49 7.66 29.32
C CYS A 132 11.22 8.79 30.31
N ARG A 133 11.25 8.50 31.61
CA ARG A 133 11.43 9.53 32.64
C ARG A 133 12.78 10.19 32.36
N ARG A 134 12.75 11.49 32.04
CA ARG A 134 13.93 12.35 32.19
C ARG A 134 14.16 12.48 33.69
N ASP A 135 15.26 11.93 34.20
CA ASP A 135 15.79 12.37 35.49
C ASP A 135 16.30 13.82 35.31
N PRO A 136 15.95 14.74 36.22
CA PRO A 136 16.53 16.08 36.22
C PRO A 136 17.87 16.04 36.96
N ASP A 137 18.92 16.56 36.32
CA ASP A 137 20.08 17.12 37.03
C ASP A 137 19.82 18.60 37.30
#